data_AF-K6YHT3-F1
#
_entry.id   AF-K6YHT3-F1
#
_cell.length_a   1.000
_cell.length_b   1.000
_cell.length_c   1.000
_cell.angle_alpha   90.00
_cell.angle_beta   90.00
_cell.angle_gamma   90.00
#
_symmetry.space_group_name_H-M   'P 1'
#
loop_
_entity.id
_entity.type
_entity.pdbx_description
1 polymer ?
#
loop_
_entity_poly.entity_id
_entity_poly.type
_entity_poly.pdbx_seq_one_letter_code
_entity_poly.pdbx_strand_id
1 'polypeptide(L)'
;MCIYQRTAVFGIMFAAMPAMLVNNLITRLIGYIGWGISAIWGLLIAMEHVEIQTAVNPFFATCEFVPNFPSWAPLHEWLPNIFGATGDCGDINWSFFDMSMPQWMIVIFAIYSAIWAVILLSRVLLKRSL
;
A
#
# COMPACT_ATOMS: atom_id res chain seq x y z
N MET A 1 2.45 2.65 11.14
CA MET A 1 2.62 2.82 9.66
C MET A 1 2.90 1.54 8.88
N CYS A 2 3.83 0.67 9.29
CA CYS A 2 4.12 -0.59 8.57
C CYS A 2 2.88 -1.49 8.36
N ILE A 3 1.96 -1.50 9.32
CA ILE A 3 0.68 -2.19 9.23
C ILE A 3 -0.20 -1.68 8.08
N TYR A 4 -0.23 -0.37 7.87
CA TYR A 4 -1.00 0.25 6.79
C TYR A 4 -0.38 -0.08 5.41
N GLN A 5 0.94 -0.22 5.34
CA GLN A 5 1.62 -0.71 4.14
C GLN A 5 1.25 -2.17 3.87
N ARG A 6 1.19 -3.04 4.89
CA ARG A 6 0.72 -4.43 4.74
C ARG A 6 -0.72 -4.46 4.23
N THR A 7 -1.62 -3.66 4.79
CA THR A 7 -3.01 -3.58 4.31
C THR A 7 -3.09 -3.11 2.86
N ALA A 8 -2.24 -2.18 2.44
CA ALA A 8 -2.18 -1.75 1.04
C ALA A 8 -1.73 -2.89 0.10
N VAL A 9 -0.74 -3.70 0.49
CA VAL A 9 -0.32 -4.88 -0.28
C VAL A 9 -1.45 -5.91 -0.39
N PHE A 10 -2.15 -6.20 0.71
CA PHE A 10 -3.33 -7.05 0.68
C PHE A 10 -4.44 -6.44 -0.19
N GLY A 11 -4.63 -5.12 -0.17
CA GLY A 11 -5.55 -4.42 -1.05
C GLY A 11 -5.26 -4.66 -2.53
N ILE A 12 -3.99 -4.61 -2.95
CA ILE A 12 -3.58 -4.95 -4.32
C ILE A 12 -3.91 -6.42 -4.64
N MET A 13 -3.64 -7.34 -3.70
CA MET A 13 -3.94 -8.77 -3.88
C MET A 13 -5.44 -9.02 -4.05
N PHE A 14 -6.28 -8.44 -3.19
CA PHE A 14 -7.74 -8.59 -3.26
C PHE A 14 -8.34 -7.87 -4.47
N ALA A 15 -7.74 -6.78 -4.96
CA ALA A 15 -8.17 -6.12 -6.18
C ALA A 15 -8.05 -7.02 -7.43
N ALA A 16 -7.07 -7.93 -7.46
CA ALA A 16 -6.86 -8.83 -8.59
C ALA A 16 -7.86 -10.02 -8.63
N MET A 17 -8.32 -10.50 -7.47
CA MET A 17 -9.16 -11.70 -7.36
C MET A 17 -10.45 -11.65 -8.19
N PRO A 18 -11.30 -10.60 -8.13
CA PRO A 18 -12.56 -10.55 -8.87
C PRO A 18 -12.37 -10.65 -10.38
N ALA A 19 -11.31 -10.05 -10.91
CA ALA A 19 -11.00 -10.09 -12.33
C ALA A 19 -10.48 -11.46 -12.79
N MET A 20 -9.87 -12.24 -11.89
CA MET A 20 -9.42 -13.61 -12.17
C MET A 20 -10.58 -14.62 -12.18
N LEU A 21 -11.56 -14.46 -11.27
CA LEU A 21 -12.70 -15.37 -11.15
C LEU A 21 -13.70 -15.21 -12.30
N VAL A 22 -14.11 -13.98 -12.59
CA VAL A 22 -15.08 -13.70 -13.65
C VAL A 22 -14.58 -12.52 -14.46
N ASN A 23 -14.33 -12.76 -15.74
CA ASN A 23 -13.76 -11.76 -16.64
C ASN A 23 -14.84 -10.93 -17.34
N ASN A 24 -15.42 -9.97 -16.62
CA ASN A 24 -16.40 -9.02 -17.11
C ASN A 24 -15.83 -7.59 -17.13
N LEU A 25 -16.46 -6.67 -17.89
CA LEU A 25 -16.04 -5.27 -17.92
C LEU A 25 -16.05 -4.62 -16.52
N ILE A 26 -17.08 -4.93 -15.73
CA ILE A 26 -17.27 -4.38 -14.38
C ILE A 26 -16.20 -4.91 -13.42
N THR A 27 -15.94 -6.22 -13.42
CA THR A 27 -14.94 -6.82 -12.52
C THR A 27 -13.52 -6.35 -12.84
N ARG A 28 -13.22 -6.14 -14.13
CA ARG A 28 -11.97 -5.50 -14.57
C ARG A 28 -11.87 -4.05 -14.08
N LEU A 29 -12.95 -3.27 -14.18
CA LEU A 29 -12.96 -1.89 -13.74
C LEU A 29 -12.73 -1.80 -12.22
N ILE A 30 -13.40 -2.65 -11.45
CA ILE A 30 -13.21 -2.76 -10.00
C ILE A 30 -11.76 -3.12 -9.67
N GLY A 31 -11.16 -4.08 -10.39
CA GLY A 31 -9.77 -4.46 -10.18
C GLY A 31 -8.79 -3.32 -10.47
N TYR A 32 -9.00 -2.55 -11.55
CA TYR A 32 -8.16 -1.38 -11.83
C TYR A 32 -8.33 -0.28 -10.78
N ILE A 33 -9.56 0.02 -10.36
CA ILE A 33 -9.80 1.03 -9.33
C ILE A 33 -9.17 0.61 -8.00
N GLY A 34 -9.40 -0.63 -7.58
CA GLY A 34 -8.86 -1.18 -6.33
C GLY A 34 -7.33 -1.20 -6.32
N TRP A 35 -6.70 -1.60 -7.43
CA TRP A 35 -5.26 -1.56 -7.57
C TRP A 35 -4.72 -0.12 -7.52
N GLY A 36 -5.33 0.81 -8.26
CA GLY A 36 -4.90 2.21 -8.27
C GLY A 36 -4.97 2.86 -6.89
N ILE A 37 -6.11 2.70 -6.20
CA ILE A 37 -6.29 3.22 -4.84
C ILE A 37 -5.24 2.62 -3.90
N SER A 38 -5.08 1.29 -3.90
CA SER A 38 -4.16 0.61 -2.97
C SER A 38 -2.70 0.98 -3.22
N ALA A 39 -2.28 1.10 -4.49
CA ALA A 39 -0.91 1.46 -4.85
C ALA A 39 -0.58 2.92 -4.52
N ILE A 40 -1.49 3.86 -4.82
CA ILE A 40 -1.28 5.29 -4.56
C ILE A 40 -1.26 5.55 -3.05
N TRP A 41 -2.24 5.02 -2.31
CA TRP A 41 -2.26 5.15 -0.85
C TRP A 41 -1.06 4.48 -0.20
N GLY A 42 -0.68 3.28 -0.65
CA GLY A 42 0.52 2.59 -0.19
C GLY A 42 1.79 3.42 -0.38
N LEU A 43 1.92 4.11 -1.51
CA LEU A 43 3.04 5.02 -1.79
C LEU A 43 3.06 6.21 -0.83
N LEU A 44 1.92 6.86 -0.60
CA LEU A 44 1.81 7.98 0.35
C LEU A 44 2.24 7.57 1.77
N ILE A 45 1.72 6.44 2.24
CA ILE A 45 2.06 5.89 3.57
C ILE A 45 3.55 5.53 3.66
N ALA A 46 4.15 5.05 2.57
CA ALA A 46 5.57 4.73 2.53
C ALA A 46 6.46 5.99 2.62
N MET A 47 6.08 7.07 1.95
CA MET A 47 6.78 8.36 2.06
C MET A 47 6.69 8.94 3.47
N GLU A 48 5.48 8.98 4.04
CA GLU A 48 5.26 9.44 5.42
C GLU A 48 6.09 8.63 6.43
N HIS A 49 6.20 7.32 6.22
CA HIS A 49 7.00 6.49 7.11
C HIS A 49 8.50 6.76 7.00
N VAL A 50 9.02 7.09 5.81
CA VAL A 50 10.43 7.50 5.66
C VAL A 50 10.67 8.87 6.31
N GLU A 51 9.71 9.80 6.20
CA GLU A 51 9.78 11.09 6.91
C GLU A 51 9.83 10.89 8.42
N ILE A 52 9.03 9.98 8.97
CA ILE A 52 9.06 9.62 10.40
C ILE A 52 10.42 9.05 10.80
N GLN A 53 11.02 8.17 9.99
CA GLN A 53 12.35 7.59 10.27
C GLN A 53 13.50 8.60 10.16
N THR A 54 13.34 9.64 9.32
CA THR A 54 14.39 10.65 9.07
C THR A 54 14.17 11.96 9.82
N ALA A 55 13.08 12.05 10.59
CA ALA A 55 12.74 13.23 11.37
C ALA A 55 13.81 13.51 12.44
N VAL A 56 14.32 14.75 12.44
CA VAL A 56 15.35 15.23 13.38
C VAL A 56 14.82 15.30 14.82
N ASN A 57 13.49 15.39 15.01
CA ASN A 57 12.84 15.54 16.31
C ASN A 57 12.02 14.29 16.66
N PRO A 58 12.52 13.40 17.54
CA PRO A 58 11.85 12.15 17.92
C PRO A 58 10.47 12.35 18.58
N PHE A 59 10.21 13.53 19.15
CA PHE A 59 8.96 13.84 19.84
C PHE A 59 7.76 14.08 18.92
N PHE A 60 7.97 14.43 17.65
CA PHE A 60 6.90 14.65 16.67
C PHE A 60 6.72 13.47 15.71
N ALA A 61 7.62 12.50 15.76
CA ALA A 61 7.66 11.33 14.88
C ALA A 61 7.21 10.06 15.63
N THR A 62 6.19 10.18 16.49
CA THR A 62 5.62 9.04 17.19
C THR A 62 4.47 8.46 16.39
N CYS A 63 4.54 7.15 16.11
CA CYS A 63 3.38 6.42 15.60
C CYS A 63 2.43 6.12 16.75
N GLU A 64 1.13 6.26 16.53
CA GLU A 64 0.13 5.71 17.45
C GLU A 64 0.30 4.18 17.52
N PHE A 65 0.47 3.66 18.74
CA PHE A 65 0.57 2.22 19.01
C PHE A 65 -0.70 1.46 18.62
N VAL A 66 -1.86 2.14 18.69
CA VAL A 66 -3.14 1.58 18.27
C VAL A 66 -3.42 2.03 16.84
N PRO A 67 -3.49 1.11 15.87
CA PRO A 67 -3.82 1.49 14.50
C PRO A 67 -5.27 1.96 14.44
N ASN A 68 -5.48 3.17 13.92
CA ASN A 68 -6.80 3.73 13.64
C ASN A 68 -7.42 3.00 12.43
N PHE A 69 -8.15 1.92 12.72
CA PHE A 69 -9.01 1.23 11.76
C PHE A 69 -10.46 1.64 11.98
N PRO A 70 -11.28 1.74 10.91
CA PRO A 70 -12.67 2.06 11.07
C PRO A 70 -13.41 0.94 11.84
N SER A 71 -14.41 1.31 12.64
CA SER A 71 -15.12 0.39 13.54
C SER A 71 -15.79 -0.81 12.85
N TRP A 72 -16.04 -0.71 11.55
CA TRP A 72 -16.63 -1.80 10.75
C TRP A 72 -15.60 -2.86 10.28
N ALA A 73 -14.30 -2.59 10.37
CA ALA A 73 -13.23 -3.52 9.98
C ALA A 73 -11.98 -3.40 10.86
N PRO A 74 -12.04 -3.82 12.14
CA PRO A 74 -10.87 -3.87 13.02
C PRO A 74 -9.94 -5.04 12.63
N LEU A 75 -9.15 -4.84 11.57
CA LEU A 75 -8.23 -5.86 11.03
C LEU A 75 -7.20 -6.34 12.06
N HIS A 76 -6.80 -5.46 12.98
CA HIS A 76 -5.86 -5.74 14.06
C HIS A 76 -6.42 -6.74 15.08
N GLU A 77 -7.73 -6.73 15.34
CA GLU A 77 -8.41 -7.71 16.21
C GLU A 77 -8.70 -9.02 15.48
N TRP A 78 -9.03 -8.95 14.19
CA TRP A 78 -9.39 -10.15 13.41
C TRP A 78 -8.17 -11.04 13.10
N LEU A 79 -7.01 -10.45 12.81
CA LEU A 79 -5.80 -11.15 12.40
C LEU A 79 -4.55 -10.54 13.08
N PRO A 80 -4.42 -10.67 14.42
CA PRO A 80 -3.37 -10.02 15.20
C PRO A 80 -1.96 -10.47 14.82
N ASN A 81 -1.79 -11.70 14.32
CA ASN A 81 -0.49 -12.20 13.87
C ASN A 81 0.07 -11.44 12.66
N ILE A 82 -0.79 -10.84 11.83
CA ILE A 82 -0.41 -10.18 10.57
C ILE A 82 -0.55 -8.66 10.67
N PHE A 83 -1.63 -8.21 11.32
CA PHE A 83 -2.00 -6.80 11.51
C PHE A 83 -1.84 -6.38 12.98
N GLY A 84 -0.97 -7.02 13.74
CA GLY A 84 -0.55 -6.52 15.05
C GLY A 84 0.42 -5.36 14.89
N ALA A 85 0.26 -4.32 15.69
CA ALA A 85 1.27 -3.27 15.84
C ALA A 85 2.43 -3.81 16.70
N THR A 86 3.43 -4.42 16.04
CA THR A 86 4.61 -4.95 16.71
C THR A 86 5.74 -3.92 16.64
N GLY A 87 5.83 -3.04 17.64
CA GLY A 87 6.97 -2.13 17.85
C GLY A 87 6.78 -0.69 17.36
N ASP A 88 7.82 0.12 17.60
CA ASP A 88 7.86 1.55 17.26
C ASP A 88 8.19 1.75 15.77
N CYS A 89 7.63 2.79 15.16
CA CYS A 89 7.85 3.10 13.74
C CYS A 89 9.23 3.70 13.45
N GLY A 90 9.87 4.29 14.46
CA GLY A 90 11.18 4.94 14.32
C GLY A 90 12.35 3.96 14.20
N ASP A 91 12.17 2.69 14.58
CA ASP A 91 13.24 1.71 14.61
C ASP A 91 13.54 1.12 13.22
N ILE A 92 14.80 1.24 12.79
CA ILE A 92 15.30 0.61 11.57
C ILE A 92 15.68 -0.84 11.89
N ASN A 93 14.70 -1.73 11.79
CA ASN A 93 14.89 -3.17 12.06
C ASN A 93 15.53 -3.93 10.89
N TRP A 94 15.45 -3.39 9.67
CA TRP A 94 15.98 -4.02 8.45
C TRP A 94 16.48 -2.96 7.48
N SER A 95 17.68 -3.20 6.96
CA SER A 95 18.29 -2.42 5.90
C SER A 95 18.88 -3.36 4.84
N PHE A 96 18.78 -2.93 3.58
CA PHE A 96 19.38 -3.61 2.45
C PHE A 96 19.87 -2.58 1.44
N PHE A 97 21.14 -2.68 1.05
CA PHE A 97 21.80 -1.74 0.15
C PHE A 97 21.74 -0.28 0.66
N ASP A 98 22.04 -0.08 1.95
CA ASP A 98 21.91 1.19 2.69
C ASP A 98 20.51 1.83 2.68
N MET A 99 19.49 1.11 2.21
CA MET A 99 18.11 1.55 2.24
C MET A 99 17.31 0.80 3.29
N SER A 100 16.48 1.53 4.05
CA SER A 100 15.58 0.93 5.03
C SER A 100 14.39 0.24 4.36
N MET A 101 13.76 -0.72 5.06
CA MET A 101 12.55 -1.42 4.56
C MET A 101 11.48 -0.47 3.97
N PRO A 102 11.16 0.68 4.59
CA PRO A 102 10.17 1.61 4.07
C PRO A 102 10.60 2.33 2.78
N GLN A 103 11.89 2.63 2.62
CA GLN A 103 12.41 3.19 1.38
C GLN A 103 12.25 2.20 0.21
N TRP A 104 12.49 0.91 0.46
CA TRP A 104 12.18 -0.14 -0.52
C TRP A 104 10.69 -0.24 -0.84
N MET A 105 9.82 -0.03 0.14
CA MET A 105 8.37 0.00 -0.10
C MET A 105 7.95 1.17 -1.00
N ILE A 106 8.60 2.34 -0.91
CA ILE A 106 8.38 3.45 -1.85
C ILE A 106 8.68 2.99 -3.29
N VAL A 107 9.83 2.33 -3.50
CA VAL A 107 10.23 1.83 -4.83
C VAL A 107 9.20 0.83 -5.36
N ILE A 108 8.78 -0.13 -4.53
CA ILE A 108 7.80 -1.15 -4.92
C ILE A 108 6.46 -0.51 -5.29
N PHE A 109 5.91 0.37 -4.44
CA PHE A 109 4.63 1.03 -4.74
C PHE A 109 4.72 1.98 -5.94
N ALA A 110 5.88 2.62 -6.17
CA ALA A 110 6.11 3.43 -7.36
C ALA A 110 6.10 2.58 -8.65
N ILE A 111 6.70 1.38 -8.61
CA ILE A 111 6.63 0.44 -9.73
C ILE A 111 5.17 -0.01 -9.95
N TYR A 112 4.45 -0.38 -8.90
CA TYR A 112 3.04 -0.78 -9.03
C TYR A 112 2.15 0.33 -9.60
N SER A 113 2.33 1.57 -9.16
CA SER A 113 1.56 2.72 -9.69
C SER A 113 1.95 3.05 -11.14
N ALA A 114 3.23 2.94 -11.50
CA ALA A 114 3.69 3.12 -12.88
C ALA A 114 3.11 2.06 -13.83
N ILE A 115 3.14 0.78 -13.46
CA ILE A 115 2.56 -0.29 -14.28
C ILE A 115 1.05 -0.08 -14.42
N TRP A 116 0.36 0.32 -13.34
CA TRP A 116 -1.07 0.65 -13.38
C TRP A 116 -1.37 1.78 -14.39
N ALA A 117 -0.59 2.86 -14.35
CA ALA A 117 -0.74 3.98 -15.26
C ALA A 117 -0.50 3.58 -16.72
N VAL A 118 0.54 2.78 -17.00
CA VAL A 118 0.85 2.27 -18.35
C VAL A 118 -0.29 1.38 -18.88
N ILE A 119 -0.84 0.49 -18.04
CA ILE A 119 -1.94 -0.40 -18.44
C ILE A 119 -3.22 0.41 -18.70
N LEU A 120 -3.54 1.40 -17.87
CA LEU A 120 -4.69 2.27 -18.10
C LEU A 120 -4.52 3.11 -19.38
N LEU A 121 -3.34 3.70 -19.60
CA LEU A 121 -3.06 4.48 -20.81
C LEU A 121 -3.17 3.62 -22.07
N SER A 122 -2.57 2.43 -22.08
CA SER A 122 -2.67 1.53 -23.24
C SER A 122 -4.11 1.13 -23.54
N ARG A 123 -4.93 0.87 -22.50
CA ARG A 123 -6.37 0.61 -22.64
C ARG A 123 -7.14 1.79 -23.23
N VAL A 124 -6.89 3.00 -22.75
CA VAL A 124 -7.56 4.22 -23.23
C VAL A 124 -7.18 4.51 -24.69
N LEU A 125 -5.90 4.35 -25.03
CA LEU A 125 -5.40 4.57 -26.39
C LEU A 125 -5.93 3.52 -27.37
N LEU A 126 -5.93 2.23 -27.01
CA LEU A 126 -6.45 1.15 -27.86
C LEU A 126 -7.96 1.25 -28.08
N LYS A 127 -8.74 1.69 -27.08
CA LYS A 127 -10.18 1.90 -27.26
C LYS A 127 -10.47 3.09 -28.19
N ARG A 128 -9.56 4.06 -28.29
CA ARG A 128 -9.72 5.24 -29.14
C ARG A 128 -9.41 4.97 -30.62
N SER A 129 -8.73 3.85 -30.95
CA SER A 129 -8.34 3.51 -32.32
C SER A 129 -9.27 2.51 -33.03
N LEU A 130 -10.36 2.08 -32.39
CA LEU A 130 -11.42 1.22 -32.94
C LEU A 130 -12.70 2.04 -33.09
#